data_AF-A0A8W8NQ44-F1
#
_entry.id   AF-A0A8W8NQ44-F1
#
_cell.length_a   1.000
_cell.length_b   1.000
_cell.length_c   1.000
_cell.angle_alpha   90.00
_cell.angle_beta   90.00
_cell.angle_gamma   90.00
#
_symmetry.space_group_name_H-M   'P 1'
#
loop_
_entity.id
_entity.type
_entity.pdbx_description
1 polymer ?
#
loop_
_entity_poly.entity_id
_entity_poly.type
_entity_poly.pdbx_seq_one_letter_code
_entity_poly.pdbx_strand_id
1 'polypeptide(L)'
;MSAYFPRLLHFLLASVKEKHLTLRRGTHLEKINMSSTPGLRMLPGGAMDILFSFDTTGSMSYILEEVKGRLSDMIQRLQADIPGIRIGVIAHGDYCDEEVFYLEKHIDFTQNVAELCQFVGEVEGTGGGDQDECYELILRKANEEFTWAPVSNKVLVMIGDANPHEPDYKLNVDRINWRDEVSLLAKQGIKIYAVQAMNNDGVEDFYVTMAKETGGHYLRLENFSNICDFIMAICYRERDDDLFMNYEAEVAARQGPSGHLQDLNKMFATLRREDSNRSCKSGTSKLDHAASMPSRSSSFSSDGSSINNMSGPRSATPEIPTLHSPLPMTPLNSFLPSPVSHKKIVKPRNLRQIPKKKSKLNAFPREKEPGTKFNLRKLKWTPWKLAYSPEKPDDTRKWRKMYRMNGYNRKTLFPCSSDLKVYEVSVQTHPRGKLHVMYARVTAADLNDSKWCHHLFPGSRRRHYIHCRQIKRVLSQGCRVFVRKADIKKRQIKQVDNLNKYSYAWTRSISGARTPERTVVKDDKILSGMDYS
;
A
#
# COMPACT_ATOMS: atom_id res chain seq x y z
N MET A 1 -52.98 -18.19 45.68
CA MET A 1 -52.95 -18.91 44.39
C MET A 1 -51.54 -18.88 43.83
N SER A 2 -51.16 -19.95 43.11
CA SER A 2 -50.02 -20.12 42.18
C SER A 2 -48.63 -19.56 42.54
N ALA A 3 -47.65 -20.47 42.55
CA ALA A 3 -46.23 -20.15 42.37
C ALA A 3 -45.92 -19.82 40.89
N TYR A 4 -44.75 -19.21 40.66
CA TYR A 4 -43.64 -19.68 39.79
C TYR A 4 -42.73 -18.51 39.39
N PHE A 5 -41.48 -18.51 39.86
CA PHE A 5 -40.37 -17.68 39.35
C PHE A 5 -39.27 -18.62 38.81
N PRO A 6 -38.45 -18.20 37.82
CA PRO A 6 -37.83 -19.16 36.91
C PRO A 6 -36.35 -19.52 37.19
N ARG A 7 -36.05 -20.74 36.72
CA ARG A 7 -34.78 -21.27 36.15
C ARG A 7 -33.92 -20.21 35.43
N LEU A 8 -32.59 -20.34 35.24
CA LEU A 8 -31.67 -21.47 35.46
C LEU A 8 -30.22 -20.95 35.69
N LEU A 9 -29.66 -21.08 36.89
CA LEU A 9 -28.22 -20.87 37.15
C LEU A 9 -27.54 -22.24 37.27
N HIS A 10 -27.28 -22.92 36.14
CA HIS A 10 -26.75 -24.28 36.20
C HIS A 10 -26.10 -24.80 34.89
N PHE A 11 -25.10 -24.11 34.32
CA PHE A 11 -24.25 -24.72 33.26
C PHE A 11 -22.80 -24.19 33.17
N LEU A 12 -22.25 -23.68 34.27
CA LEU A 12 -20.82 -23.37 34.42
C LEU A 12 -20.34 -23.97 35.75
N LEU A 13 -19.65 -25.11 35.66
CA LEU A 13 -18.77 -25.81 36.64
C LEU A 13 -18.86 -27.34 36.47
N ALA A 14 -18.43 -27.85 35.31
CA ALA A 14 -18.29 -29.29 35.08
C ALA A 14 -17.20 -29.60 34.03
N SER A 15 -15.92 -29.61 34.45
CA SER A 15 -14.85 -30.49 33.92
C SER A 15 -13.48 -30.16 34.55
N VAL A 16 -13.34 -30.35 35.88
CA VAL A 16 -12.03 -30.33 36.57
C VAL A 16 -12.03 -31.41 37.64
N LYS A 17 -11.10 -32.37 37.51
CA LYS A 17 -10.93 -33.58 38.37
C LYS A 17 -12.14 -34.54 38.29
N GLU A 18 -11.98 -35.86 38.21
CA GLU A 18 -10.89 -36.73 38.69
C GLU A 18 -10.83 -38.03 37.85
N LYS A 19 -9.64 -38.60 37.63
CA LYS A 19 -9.49 -40.05 37.42
C LYS A 19 -8.32 -40.56 38.26
N HIS A 20 -8.66 -41.37 39.25
CA HIS A 20 -7.76 -41.86 40.28
C HIS A 20 -6.79 -42.93 39.76
N LEU A 21 -5.60 -42.99 40.37
CA LEU A 21 -4.61 -44.05 40.16
C LEU A 21 -5.18 -45.45 40.51
N THR A 22 -4.91 -46.43 39.66
CA THR A 22 -4.79 -47.84 40.06
C THR A 22 -3.38 -48.33 39.80
N LEU A 23 -2.60 -48.48 40.88
CA LEU A 23 -1.23 -48.98 40.79
C LEU A 23 -1.23 -50.51 40.65
N ARG A 24 -0.64 -51.04 39.56
CA ARG A 24 -0.12 -52.42 39.53
C ARG A 24 1.35 -52.36 39.12
N ARG A 25 2.20 -53.03 39.92
CA ARG A 25 3.66 -53.16 39.69
C ARG A 25 3.93 -53.97 38.43
N GLY A 26 4.96 -53.64 37.66
CA GLY A 26 5.51 -54.58 36.67
C GLY A 26 6.31 -53.99 35.51
N THR A 27 7.55 -53.57 35.78
CA THR A 27 8.72 -53.61 34.86
C THR A 27 8.75 -52.80 33.55
N HIS A 28 9.99 -52.40 33.21
CA HIS A 28 10.48 -51.85 31.93
C HIS A 28 10.22 -50.36 31.62
N LEU A 29 11.23 -49.53 31.93
CA LEU A 29 11.38 -48.18 31.41
C LEU A 29 11.98 -48.23 30.00
N GLU A 30 11.14 -48.24 28.96
CA GLU A 30 11.62 -47.84 27.63
C GLU A 30 11.71 -46.32 27.54
N LYS A 31 12.89 -45.83 27.15
CA LYS A 31 13.08 -44.43 26.76
C LYS A 31 12.34 -44.21 25.43
N ILE A 32 11.17 -43.59 25.47
CA ILE A 32 10.48 -43.17 24.25
C ILE A 32 11.32 -42.06 23.59
N ASN A 33 12.04 -42.45 22.55
CA ASN A 33 12.84 -41.55 21.73
C ASN A 33 11.87 -40.68 20.90
N MET A 34 11.79 -39.37 21.16
CA MET A 34 10.94 -38.46 20.39
C MET A 34 11.54 -38.19 19.00
N SER A 35 11.40 -39.15 18.08
CA SER A 35 11.94 -39.03 16.72
C SER A 35 11.05 -39.66 15.65
N SER A 36 9.75 -39.34 15.61
CA SER A 36 8.89 -39.52 14.41
C SER A 36 7.50 -38.85 14.53
N THR A 37 7.44 -37.54 14.76
CA THR A 37 6.24 -36.77 14.36
C THR A 37 6.45 -36.32 12.90
N PRO A 38 5.47 -36.44 11.99
CA PRO A 38 5.61 -35.92 10.63
C PRO A 38 5.93 -34.42 10.69
N GLY A 39 7.11 -34.06 10.21
CA GLY A 39 7.71 -32.76 10.52
C GLY A 39 6.89 -31.60 9.98
N LEU A 40 6.39 -30.75 10.88
CA LEU A 40 6.23 -29.33 10.62
C LEU A 40 7.62 -28.82 10.19
N ARG A 41 7.82 -28.68 8.87
CA ARG A 41 9.00 -27.97 8.35
C ARG A 41 8.87 -26.52 8.79
N MET A 42 9.56 -26.17 9.87
CA MET A 42 9.77 -24.76 10.20
C MET A 42 10.43 -24.11 8.99
N LEU A 43 9.81 -23.04 8.49
CA LEU A 43 10.39 -22.25 7.40
C LEU A 43 11.73 -21.68 7.87
N PRO A 44 12.78 -21.60 7.03
CA PRO A 44 14.04 -20.96 7.40
C PRO A 44 13.76 -19.52 7.88
N GLY A 45 14.04 -19.22 9.14
CA GLY A 45 13.68 -17.96 9.82
C GLY A 45 12.41 -17.98 10.70
N GLY A 46 11.72 -19.13 10.84
CA GLY A 46 10.53 -19.26 11.70
C GLY A 46 9.23 -18.67 11.12
N ALA A 47 8.16 -18.65 11.92
CA ALA A 47 6.94 -17.91 11.61
C ALA A 47 7.06 -16.45 12.03
N MET A 48 6.39 -15.54 11.32
CA MET A 48 6.44 -14.10 11.58
C MET A 48 5.04 -13.51 11.56
N ASP A 49 4.68 -12.81 12.62
CA ASP A 49 3.43 -12.09 12.78
C ASP A 49 3.74 -10.60 12.85
N ILE A 50 3.14 -9.81 11.96
CA ILE A 50 3.26 -8.36 11.99
C ILE A 50 1.88 -7.70 12.01
N LEU A 51 1.65 -6.88 13.03
CA LEU A 51 0.45 -6.08 13.20
C LEU A 51 0.79 -4.63 12.83
N PHE A 52 0.09 -4.06 11.87
CA PHE A 52 0.16 -2.64 11.58
C PHE A 52 -0.99 -1.92 12.28
N SER A 53 -0.66 -0.96 13.15
CA SER A 53 -1.62 0.04 13.61
C SER A 53 -1.52 1.28 12.74
N PHE A 54 -2.66 1.74 12.22
CA PHE A 54 -2.80 3.00 11.53
C PHE A 54 -3.75 3.91 12.29
N ASP A 55 -3.22 5.02 12.77
CA ASP A 55 -4.01 6.22 13.00
C ASP A 55 -4.61 6.67 11.65
N THR A 56 -5.91 6.98 11.66
CA THR A 56 -6.69 7.36 10.47
C THR A 56 -7.34 8.74 10.57
N THR A 57 -6.93 9.54 11.55
CA THR A 57 -7.43 10.89 11.79
C THR A 57 -7.08 11.86 10.66
N GLY A 58 -7.55 13.11 10.78
CA GLY A 58 -7.42 14.11 9.72
C GLY A 58 -5.98 14.36 9.26
N SER A 59 -5.02 14.40 10.20
CA SER A 59 -3.58 14.56 9.97
C SER A 59 -3.00 13.40 9.15
N MET A 60 -3.39 12.18 9.51
CA MET A 60 -2.85 10.92 8.97
C MET A 60 -3.47 10.48 7.63
N SER A 61 -4.51 11.18 7.17
CA SER A 61 -5.26 10.88 5.94
C SER A 61 -4.42 10.64 4.67
N TYR A 62 -3.27 11.31 4.51
CA TYR A 62 -2.38 11.09 3.36
C TYR A 62 -1.65 9.73 3.44
N ILE A 63 -1.19 9.33 4.63
CA ILE A 63 -0.49 8.06 4.86
C ILE A 63 -1.42 6.89 4.51
N LEU A 64 -2.67 6.96 4.98
CA LEU A 64 -3.70 5.96 4.68
C LEU A 64 -3.94 5.79 3.17
N GLU A 65 -3.97 6.88 2.40
CA GLU A 65 -4.18 6.82 0.95
C GLU A 65 -2.94 6.33 0.17
N GLU A 66 -1.71 6.67 0.61
CA GLU A 66 -0.48 6.12 0.01
C GLU A 66 -0.38 4.60 0.24
N VAL A 67 -0.67 4.13 1.45
CA VAL A 67 -0.73 2.70 1.78
C VAL A 67 -1.77 2.01 0.90
N LYS A 68 -3.03 2.46 0.88
CA LYS A 68 -4.08 1.92 -0.01
C LYS A 68 -3.67 1.90 -1.49
N GLY A 69 -2.87 2.87 -1.94
CA GLY A 69 -2.36 2.97 -3.30
C GLY A 69 -1.42 1.83 -3.71
N ARG A 70 -0.60 1.33 -2.77
CA ARG A 70 0.49 0.37 -3.02
C ARG A 70 0.34 -0.98 -2.29
N LEU A 71 -0.63 -1.11 -1.38
CA LEU A 71 -0.81 -2.26 -0.49
C LEU A 71 -0.82 -3.62 -1.21
N SER A 72 -1.54 -3.74 -2.33
CA SER A 72 -1.63 -5.00 -3.07
C SER A 72 -0.26 -5.47 -3.58
N ASP A 73 0.57 -4.55 -4.06
CA ASP A 73 1.89 -4.88 -4.60
C ASP A 73 2.87 -5.13 -3.44
N MET A 74 2.73 -4.38 -2.34
CA MET A 74 3.48 -4.54 -1.09
C MET A 74 3.25 -5.91 -0.44
N ILE A 75 2.00 -6.30 -0.17
CA ILE A 75 1.68 -7.59 0.47
C ILE A 75 2.11 -8.76 -0.42
N GLN A 76 1.86 -8.69 -1.73
CA GLN A 76 2.29 -9.76 -2.67
C GLN A 76 3.81 -9.94 -2.65
N ARG A 77 4.55 -8.84 -2.58
CA ARG A 77 6.01 -8.87 -2.47
C ARG A 77 6.47 -9.43 -1.12
N LEU A 78 5.91 -8.96 0.00
CA LEU A 78 6.21 -9.48 1.34
C LEU A 78 5.95 -10.98 1.45
N GLN A 79 4.87 -11.51 0.86
CA GLN A 79 4.58 -12.95 0.89
C GLN A 79 5.48 -13.78 -0.01
N ALA A 80 6.00 -13.21 -1.10
CA ALA A 80 6.96 -13.87 -1.98
C ALA A 80 8.35 -13.95 -1.32
N ASP A 81 8.79 -12.85 -0.71
CA ASP A 81 10.12 -12.71 -0.14
C ASP A 81 10.21 -13.25 1.32
N ILE A 82 9.10 -13.22 2.05
CA ILE A 82 8.95 -13.73 3.43
C ILE A 82 7.83 -14.78 3.45
N PRO A 83 8.08 -16.02 2.98
CA PRO A 83 7.08 -17.08 3.00
C PRO A 83 6.52 -17.31 4.41
N GLY A 84 5.20 -17.35 4.52
CA GLY A 84 4.49 -17.61 5.77
C GLY A 84 4.28 -16.42 6.70
N ILE A 85 4.69 -15.19 6.32
CA ILE A 85 4.34 -13.97 7.06
C ILE A 85 2.83 -13.83 7.21
N ARG A 86 2.34 -13.67 8.45
CA ARG A 86 0.94 -13.32 8.73
C ARG A 86 0.86 -11.84 9.05
N ILE A 87 -0.11 -11.16 8.44
CA ILE A 87 -0.31 -9.72 8.60
C ILE A 87 -1.66 -9.50 9.28
N GLY A 88 -1.65 -8.74 10.37
CA GLY A 88 -2.83 -8.15 10.98
C GLY A 88 -2.83 -6.63 10.74
N VAL A 89 -4.00 -6.01 10.75
CA VAL A 89 -4.13 -4.55 10.66
C VAL A 89 -5.19 -4.07 11.63
N ILE A 90 -4.88 -3.03 12.41
CA ILE A 90 -5.84 -2.22 13.15
C ILE A 90 -5.79 -0.78 12.61
N ALA A 91 -6.95 -0.17 12.45
CA ALA A 91 -7.13 1.20 12.01
C ALA A 91 -8.02 1.91 13.02
N HIS A 92 -7.65 3.11 13.47
CA HIS A 92 -8.34 3.79 14.55
C HIS A 92 -8.46 5.31 14.34
N GLY A 93 -9.47 5.90 14.97
CA GLY A 93 -9.59 7.33 15.22
C GLY A 93 -9.34 7.63 16.69
N ASP A 94 -10.16 8.53 17.24
CA ASP A 94 -10.32 8.73 18.68
C ASP A 94 -11.66 8.20 19.22
N TYR A 95 -11.81 8.12 20.54
CA TYR A 95 -13.08 7.94 21.25
C TYR A 95 -14.22 8.82 20.71
N CYS A 96 -13.94 10.06 20.29
CA CYS A 96 -14.97 10.95 19.76
C CYS A 96 -15.55 10.51 18.40
N ASP A 97 -14.84 9.65 17.65
CA ASP A 97 -15.19 9.24 16.30
C ASP A 97 -16.20 8.07 16.25
N GLU A 98 -16.47 7.38 17.37
CA GLU A 98 -17.29 6.16 17.42
C GLU A 98 -18.67 6.32 16.77
N GLU A 99 -19.39 7.41 17.07
CA GLU A 99 -20.75 7.64 16.57
C GLU A 99 -20.81 8.14 15.11
N VAL A 100 -19.72 8.71 14.59
CA VAL A 100 -19.70 9.45 13.32
C VAL A 100 -18.95 8.71 12.21
N PHE A 101 -17.86 8.04 12.57
CA PHE A 101 -17.01 7.28 11.67
C PHE A 101 -16.88 5.84 12.17
N TYR A 102 -16.02 5.64 13.17
CA TYR A 102 -15.74 4.43 13.93
C TYR A 102 -14.61 4.74 14.93
N LEU A 103 -14.57 4.02 16.05
CA LEU A 103 -13.45 4.10 17.02
C LEU A 103 -12.24 3.30 16.49
N GLU A 104 -12.45 2.00 16.24
CA GLU A 104 -11.47 1.14 15.58
C GLU A 104 -12.14 0.17 14.59
N LYS A 105 -11.33 -0.32 13.65
CA LYS A 105 -11.60 -1.49 12.82
C LYS A 105 -10.33 -2.32 12.79
N HIS A 106 -10.46 -3.65 12.85
CA HIS A 106 -9.32 -4.54 12.67
C HIS A 106 -9.59 -5.79 11.84
N ILE A 107 -8.51 -6.38 11.34
CA ILE A 107 -8.43 -7.73 10.78
C ILE A 107 -7.28 -8.48 11.46
N ASP A 108 -7.59 -9.65 12.03
CA ASP A 108 -6.62 -10.53 12.69
C ASP A 108 -5.64 -11.14 11.66
N PHE A 109 -4.56 -11.76 12.17
CA PHE A 109 -3.43 -12.27 11.38
C PHE A 109 -3.82 -13.25 10.28
N THR A 110 -3.83 -12.76 9.03
CA THR A 110 -4.15 -13.55 7.83
C THR A 110 -2.97 -13.57 6.83
N GLN A 111 -2.98 -14.59 5.97
CA GLN A 111 -2.12 -14.68 4.78
C GLN A 111 -2.91 -14.40 3.49
N ASN A 112 -4.20 -14.06 3.57
CA ASN A 112 -5.01 -13.81 2.40
C ASN A 112 -4.87 -12.34 1.93
N VAL A 113 -4.11 -12.14 0.86
CA VAL A 113 -3.93 -10.83 0.20
C VAL A 113 -5.26 -10.16 -0.13
N ALA A 114 -6.27 -10.93 -0.53
CA ALA A 114 -7.57 -10.38 -0.92
C ALA A 114 -8.37 -9.87 0.28
N GLU A 115 -8.30 -10.54 1.43
CA GLU A 115 -8.91 -10.08 2.69
C GLU A 115 -8.23 -8.80 3.17
N LEU A 116 -6.90 -8.76 3.23
CA LEU A 116 -6.13 -7.57 3.63
C LEU A 116 -6.39 -6.37 2.71
N CYS A 117 -6.38 -6.60 1.39
CA CYS A 117 -6.67 -5.54 0.41
C CYS A 117 -8.13 -5.09 0.43
N GLN A 118 -9.07 -5.97 0.80
CA GLN A 118 -10.47 -5.59 1.00
C GLN A 118 -10.59 -4.75 2.27
N PHE A 119 -10.10 -5.24 3.41
CA PHE A 119 -10.17 -4.58 4.70
C PHE A 119 -9.59 -3.16 4.65
N VAL A 120 -8.32 -2.99 4.26
CA VAL A 120 -7.71 -1.65 4.18
C VAL A 120 -8.34 -0.78 3.09
N GLY A 121 -8.98 -1.39 2.07
CA GLY A 121 -9.79 -0.70 1.08
C GLY A 121 -11.13 -0.16 1.61
N GLU A 122 -11.62 -0.70 2.73
CA GLU A 122 -12.85 -0.32 3.44
C GLU A 122 -12.58 0.57 4.68
N VAL A 123 -11.32 0.73 5.09
CA VAL A 123 -10.88 1.72 6.08
C VAL A 123 -11.11 3.14 5.54
N GLU A 124 -11.76 3.99 6.32
CA GLU A 124 -12.06 5.39 6.01
C GLU A 124 -11.29 6.31 6.96
N GLY A 125 -11.09 7.59 6.61
CA GLY A 125 -10.49 8.54 7.56
C GLY A 125 -11.51 9.02 8.61
N THR A 126 -11.04 9.35 9.80
CA THR A 126 -11.83 9.84 10.94
C THR A 126 -11.52 11.31 11.29
N GLY A 127 -11.97 11.80 12.44
CA GLY A 127 -11.87 13.19 12.88
C GLY A 127 -10.81 13.51 13.93
N GLY A 128 -10.56 12.63 14.90
CA GLY A 128 -9.70 12.85 16.07
C GLY A 128 -10.32 13.76 17.13
N GLY A 129 -10.72 14.97 16.73
CA GLY A 129 -11.50 15.90 17.55
C GLY A 129 -10.68 16.78 18.50
N ASP A 130 -9.72 16.20 19.24
CA ASP A 130 -8.71 16.94 20.00
C ASP A 130 -7.28 16.70 19.51
N GLN A 131 -6.25 16.66 20.37
CA GLN A 131 -4.85 16.49 19.94
C GLN A 131 -4.29 15.10 20.27
N ASP A 132 -4.73 14.52 21.39
CA ASP A 132 -4.32 13.17 21.77
C ASP A 132 -5.34 12.18 21.19
N GLU A 133 -4.87 10.95 20.95
CA GLU A 133 -5.60 9.92 20.20
C GLU A 133 -5.56 8.60 20.98
N CYS A 134 -6.52 7.69 20.76
CA CYS A 134 -6.73 6.51 21.61
C CYS A 134 -5.67 5.38 21.54
N TYR A 135 -4.38 5.67 21.33
CA TYR A 135 -3.32 4.66 21.18
C TYR A 135 -3.20 3.71 22.38
N GLU A 136 -3.56 4.15 23.59
CA GLU A 136 -3.62 3.30 24.79
C GLU A 136 -4.63 2.15 24.62
N LEU A 137 -5.82 2.42 24.09
CA LEU A 137 -6.81 1.40 23.74
C LEU A 137 -6.27 0.45 22.67
N ILE A 138 -5.52 0.96 21.70
CA ILE A 138 -4.95 0.15 20.61
C ILE A 138 -3.82 -0.77 21.09
N LEU A 139 -3.00 -0.32 22.05
CA LEU A 139 -2.01 -1.16 22.72
C LEU A 139 -2.68 -2.30 23.50
N ARG A 140 -3.78 -2.02 24.21
CA ARG A 140 -4.59 -3.07 24.87
C ARG A 140 -5.17 -4.05 23.87
N LYS A 141 -5.83 -3.56 22.80
CA LYS A 141 -6.42 -4.42 21.76
C LYS A 141 -5.38 -5.31 21.09
N ALA A 142 -4.19 -4.78 20.80
CA ALA A 142 -3.06 -5.56 20.29
C ALA A 142 -2.61 -6.69 21.25
N ASN A 143 -2.78 -6.52 22.56
CA ASN A 143 -2.47 -7.52 23.58
C ASN A 143 -3.59 -8.55 23.81
N GLU A 144 -4.86 -8.13 23.72
CA GLU A 144 -6.04 -8.91 24.15
C GLU A 144 -6.88 -9.53 23.00
N GLU A 145 -6.98 -8.87 21.84
CA GLU A 145 -7.92 -9.27 20.77
C GLU A 145 -7.24 -9.99 19.58
N PHE A 146 -5.92 -9.85 19.42
CA PHE A 146 -5.17 -10.38 18.27
C PHE A 146 -4.56 -11.78 18.51
N THR A 147 -4.69 -12.69 17.53
CA THR A 147 -4.28 -14.10 17.66
C THR A 147 -2.80 -14.30 17.29
N TRP A 148 -1.90 -13.72 18.08
CA TRP A 148 -0.45 -13.94 17.97
C TRP A 148 -0.11 -15.44 18.06
N ALA A 149 0.77 -15.93 17.19
CA ALA A 149 1.18 -17.33 17.24
C ALA A 149 2.07 -17.57 18.49
N PRO A 150 1.97 -18.75 19.13
CA PRO A 150 2.78 -19.07 20.30
C PRO A 150 4.29 -19.09 20.03
N VAL A 151 4.71 -19.35 18.79
CA VAL A 151 6.11 -19.42 18.35
C VAL A 151 6.26 -18.68 17.02
N SER A 152 6.27 -17.35 17.09
CA SER A 152 6.56 -16.45 15.97
C SER A 152 7.49 -15.32 16.42
N ASN A 153 8.17 -14.68 15.47
CA ASN A 153 8.64 -13.32 15.68
C ASN A 153 7.43 -12.38 15.63
N LYS A 154 7.22 -11.60 16.70
CA LYS A 154 6.01 -10.77 16.89
C LYS A 154 6.36 -9.29 16.84
N VAL A 155 5.76 -8.57 15.91
CA VAL A 155 6.07 -7.17 15.64
C VAL A 155 4.77 -6.35 15.57
N LEU A 156 4.63 -5.33 16.40
CA LEU A 156 3.64 -4.27 16.25
C LEU A 156 4.32 -3.05 15.61
N VAL A 157 3.78 -2.54 14.51
CA VAL A 157 4.21 -1.29 13.89
C VAL A 157 3.14 -0.24 14.18
N MET A 158 3.43 0.68 15.10
CA MET A 158 2.52 1.75 15.50
C MET A 158 2.78 2.98 14.64
N ILE A 159 1.81 3.42 13.82
CA ILE A 159 1.97 4.51 12.86
C ILE A 159 0.95 5.62 13.19
N GLY A 160 1.44 6.80 13.58
CA GLY A 160 0.63 7.92 14.06
C GLY A 160 1.44 9.19 14.27
N ASP A 161 0.81 10.32 14.62
CA ASP A 161 1.49 11.60 14.86
C ASP A 161 1.19 12.29 16.22
N ALA A 162 0.45 11.64 17.11
CA ALA A 162 -0.07 12.19 18.37
C ALA A 162 0.41 11.44 19.64
N ASN A 163 -0.02 11.91 20.82
CA ASN A 163 0.15 11.19 22.10
C ASN A 163 -1.09 10.31 22.41
N PRO A 164 -0.96 9.30 23.29
CA PRO A 164 -2.08 8.59 23.88
C PRO A 164 -2.84 9.47 24.90
N HIS A 165 -4.10 9.16 25.13
CA HIS A 165 -4.85 9.74 26.25
C HIS A 165 -4.35 9.18 27.59
N GLU A 166 -4.18 10.05 28.59
CA GLU A 166 -3.80 9.62 29.95
C GLU A 166 -5.01 9.02 30.71
N PRO A 167 -4.80 8.24 31.80
CA PRO A 167 -5.85 7.48 32.50
C PRO A 167 -6.99 8.28 33.15
N ASP A 168 -6.86 9.60 33.25
CA ASP A 168 -7.91 10.50 33.76
C ASP A 168 -8.69 11.21 32.64
N TYR A 169 -8.37 10.95 31.37
CA TYR A 169 -9.15 11.43 30.23
C TYR A 169 -10.59 10.93 30.28
N LYS A 170 -11.53 11.82 29.96
CA LYS A 170 -12.96 11.60 30.24
C LYS A 170 -13.58 10.44 29.44
N LEU A 171 -13.12 10.18 28.22
CA LEU A 171 -13.64 9.09 27.37
C LEU A 171 -12.86 7.78 27.54
N ASN A 172 -11.67 7.83 28.16
CA ASN A 172 -10.90 6.67 28.62
C ASN A 172 -11.56 6.06 29.87
N VAL A 173 -12.77 5.52 29.71
CA VAL A 173 -13.63 5.04 30.82
C VAL A 173 -13.00 3.92 31.64
N ASP A 174 -12.16 3.09 31.00
CA ASP A 174 -11.44 1.98 31.62
C ASP A 174 -10.11 2.42 32.26
N ARG A 175 -9.75 3.71 32.17
CA ARG A 175 -8.51 4.30 32.71
C ARG A 175 -7.26 3.56 32.24
N ILE A 176 -7.23 3.25 30.96
CA ILE A 176 -6.12 2.58 30.29
C ILE A 176 -4.87 3.45 30.43
N ASN A 177 -3.77 2.84 30.88
CA ASN A 177 -2.46 3.47 30.96
C ASN A 177 -1.57 2.81 29.90
N TRP A 178 -1.22 3.54 28.85
CA TRP A 178 -0.41 3.03 27.75
C TRP A 178 0.92 2.41 28.22
N ARG A 179 1.51 2.92 29.30
CA ARG A 179 2.77 2.42 29.87
C ARG A 179 2.63 0.99 30.40
N ASP A 180 1.50 0.69 31.04
CA ASP A 180 1.20 -0.66 31.52
C ASP A 180 0.97 -1.62 30.34
N GLU A 181 0.26 -1.18 29.29
CA GLU A 181 0.00 -1.98 28.08
C GLU A 181 1.29 -2.28 27.29
N VAL A 182 2.19 -1.29 27.13
CA VAL A 182 3.54 -1.49 26.55
C VAL A 182 4.32 -2.54 27.35
N SER A 183 4.30 -2.43 28.68
CA SER A 183 4.93 -3.38 29.59
C SER A 183 4.29 -4.78 29.57
N LEU A 184 3.03 -4.93 29.13
CA LEU A 184 2.39 -6.23 28.87
C LEU A 184 2.83 -6.82 27.53
N LEU A 185 2.81 -6.02 26.45
CA LEU A 185 3.29 -6.42 25.13
C LEU A 185 4.77 -6.87 25.16
N ALA A 186 5.63 -6.15 25.89
CA ALA A 186 7.02 -6.54 26.12
C ALA A 186 7.16 -7.92 26.77
N LYS A 187 6.34 -8.23 27.79
CA LYS A 187 6.31 -9.55 28.46
C LYS A 187 5.83 -10.67 27.54
N GLN A 188 5.00 -10.36 26.55
CA GLN A 188 4.59 -11.30 25.50
C GLN A 188 5.63 -11.51 24.38
N GLY A 189 6.76 -10.79 24.43
CA GLY A 189 7.80 -10.81 23.41
C GLY A 189 7.44 -10.05 22.13
N ILE A 190 6.48 -9.12 22.19
CA ILE A 190 6.07 -8.30 21.05
C ILE A 190 6.96 -7.05 21.01
N LYS A 191 7.70 -6.86 19.91
CA LYS A 191 8.47 -5.64 19.65
C LYS A 191 7.58 -4.56 19.07
N ILE A 192 7.76 -3.30 19.48
CA ILE A 192 7.05 -2.15 18.90
C ILE A 192 8.01 -1.32 18.04
N TYR A 193 7.69 -1.23 16.75
CA TYR A 193 8.24 -0.24 15.84
C TYR A 193 7.36 1.00 15.90
N ALA A 194 7.84 2.01 16.62
CA ALA A 194 7.15 3.26 16.87
C ALA A 194 7.47 4.24 15.73
N VAL A 195 6.57 4.31 14.73
CA VAL A 195 6.71 5.15 13.54
C VAL A 195 5.93 6.45 13.74
N GLN A 196 6.64 7.48 14.23
CA GLN A 196 6.08 8.82 14.35
C GLN A 196 6.03 9.48 12.97
N ALA A 197 4.84 9.79 12.50
CA ALA A 197 4.59 10.68 11.38
C ALA A 197 4.64 12.15 11.83
N MET A 198 4.92 13.04 10.87
CA MET A 198 5.15 14.47 11.11
C MET A 198 6.34 14.74 12.04
N ASN A 199 6.60 16.02 12.30
CA ASN A 199 7.57 16.46 13.31
C ASN A 199 6.83 17.29 14.36
N ASN A 200 5.86 16.65 15.00
CA ASN A 200 5.14 17.20 16.15
C ASN A 200 6.07 17.10 17.37
N ASP A 201 6.42 18.24 17.96
CA ASP A 201 7.23 18.28 19.18
C ASP A 201 6.36 17.87 20.39
N GLY A 202 6.96 17.20 21.37
CA GLY A 202 6.27 16.80 22.61
C GLY A 202 5.60 15.42 22.61
N VAL A 203 5.56 14.71 21.48
CA VAL A 203 5.08 13.31 21.43
C VAL A 203 6.21 12.28 21.50
N GLU A 204 7.47 12.70 21.41
CA GLU A 204 8.63 11.81 21.28
C GLU A 204 8.80 10.83 22.46
N ASP A 205 8.43 11.22 23.69
CA ASP A 205 8.54 10.35 24.88
C ASP A 205 7.71 9.06 24.75
N PHE A 206 6.50 9.16 24.19
CA PHE A 206 5.61 8.04 23.94
C PHE A 206 6.24 7.03 22.95
N TYR A 207 6.60 7.51 21.75
CA TYR A 207 7.18 6.66 20.71
C TYR A 207 8.53 6.06 21.13
N VAL A 208 9.38 6.83 21.82
CA VAL A 208 10.69 6.39 22.30
C VAL A 208 10.55 5.35 23.43
N THR A 209 9.56 5.49 24.32
CA THR A 209 9.30 4.53 25.40
C THR A 209 8.79 3.20 24.84
N MET A 210 7.79 3.23 23.95
CA MET A 210 7.30 2.03 23.25
C MET A 210 8.44 1.21 22.62
N ALA A 211 9.31 1.87 21.85
CA ALA A 211 10.44 1.23 21.20
C ALA A 211 11.44 0.63 22.20
N LYS A 212 11.85 1.41 23.21
CA LYS A 212 12.87 1.00 24.20
C LYS A 212 12.43 -0.16 25.08
N GLU A 213 11.21 -0.11 25.65
CA GLU A 213 10.74 -1.15 26.57
C GLU A 213 10.53 -2.50 25.88
N THR A 214 10.08 -2.48 24.62
CA THR A 214 9.82 -3.70 23.85
C THR A 214 11.02 -4.22 23.05
N GLY A 215 12.12 -3.47 23.00
CA GLY A 215 13.29 -3.80 22.18
C GLY A 215 13.02 -3.72 20.67
N GLY A 216 12.10 -2.84 20.27
CA GLY A 216 11.88 -2.42 18.89
C GLY A 216 12.63 -1.13 18.56
N HIS A 217 12.11 -0.32 17.62
CA HIS A 217 12.78 0.88 17.13
C HIS A 217 11.84 2.08 17.02
N TYR A 218 12.35 3.27 17.33
CA TYR A 218 11.69 4.55 17.06
C TYR A 218 12.15 5.10 15.70
N LEU A 219 11.21 5.43 14.83
CA LEU A 219 11.44 5.91 13.47
C LEU A 219 10.61 7.17 13.20
N ARG A 220 11.21 8.18 12.56
CA ARG A 220 10.49 9.40 12.11
C ARG A 220 10.19 9.33 10.61
N LEU A 221 8.93 9.54 10.25
CA LEU A 221 8.42 9.59 8.89
C LEU A 221 8.09 11.06 8.52
N GLU A 222 9.09 11.74 7.93
CA GLU A 222 9.00 13.15 7.55
C GLU A 222 8.29 13.33 6.19
N ASN A 223 8.51 12.40 5.25
CA ASN A 223 7.84 12.38 3.96
C ASN A 223 6.95 11.13 3.83
N PHE A 224 5.64 11.35 3.86
CA PHE A 224 4.63 10.29 3.87
C PHE A 224 4.64 9.37 2.63
N SER A 225 5.19 9.78 1.49
CA SER A 225 5.32 8.89 0.32
C SER A 225 6.22 7.66 0.60
N ASN A 226 6.97 7.70 1.70
CA ASN A 226 7.90 6.66 2.12
C ASN A 226 7.29 5.60 3.02
N ILE A 227 6.04 5.74 3.49
CA ILE A 227 5.46 4.79 4.45
C ILE A 227 5.57 3.34 3.95
N CYS A 228 5.40 3.14 2.64
CA CYS A 228 5.54 1.84 2.03
C CYS A 228 6.97 1.29 2.13
N ASP A 229 7.98 2.14 1.94
CA ASP A 229 9.39 1.75 2.04
C ASP A 229 9.82 1.54 3.51
N PHE A 230 9.22 2.26 4.46
CA PHE A 230 9.36 1.98 5.91
C PHE A 230 8.76 0.60 6.26
N ILE A 231 7.52 0.33 5.87
CA ILE A 231 6.85 -0.96 6.13
C ILE A 231 7.68 -2.12 5.57
N MET A 232 8.09 -2.04 4.31
CA MET A 232 8.92 -3.07 3.67
C MET A 232 10.27 -3.24 4.40
N ALA A 233 10.96 -2.15 4.74
CA ALA A 233 12.23 -2.21 5.45
C ALA A 233 12.10 -2.88 6.83
N ILE A 234 11.05 -2.56 7.60
CA ILE A 234 10.76 -3.19 8.90
C ILE A 234 10.50 -4.68 8.73
N CYS A 235 9.66 -5.08 7.76
CA CYS A 235 9.37 -6.50 7.50
C CYS A 235 10.62 -7.29 7.14
N TYR A 236 11.47 -6.78 6.25
CA TYR A 236 12.72 -7.46 5.89
C TYR A 236 13.69 -7.52 7.05
N ARG A 237 13.85 -6.42 7.78
CA ARG A 237 14.73 -6.33 8.97
C ARG A 237 14.38 -7.35 10.04
N GLU A 238 13.10 -7.54 10.30
CA GLU A 238 12.61 -8.54 11.27
C GLU A 238 12.58 -9.96 10.72
N ARG A 239 12.88 -10.16 9.43
CA ARG A 239 13.07 -11.47 8.83
C ARG A 239 14.54 -11.90 8.80
N ASP A 240 15.37 -11.09 8.16
CA ASP A 240 16.70 -11.49 7.71
C ASP A 240 17.53 -10.26 7.29
N ASP A 241 18.80 -10.21 7.73
CA ASP A 241 19.68 -9.06 7.47
C ASP A 241 20.08 -8.92 6.01
N ASP A 242 20.21 -10.03 5.27
CA ASP A 242 20.53 -9.97 3.84
C ASP A 242 19.31 -9.44 3.05
N LEU A 243 18.07 -9.85 3.38
CA LEU A 243 16.86 -9.24 2.80
C LEU A 243 16.81 -7.73 3.05
N PHE A 244 17.14 -7.28 4.27
CA PHE A 244 17.15 -5.88 4.64
C PHE A 244 18.23 -5.08 3.89
N MET A 245 19.47 -5.59 3.83
CA MET A 245 20.57 -4.96 3.09
C MET A 245 20.31 -4.90 1.58
N ASN A 246 19.75 -5.97 1.00
CA ASN A 246 19.35 -5.99 -0.42
C ASN A 246 18.24 -4.96 -0.70
N TYR A 247 17.27 -4.80 0.21
CA TYR A 247 16.22 -3.81 0.05
C TYR A 247 16.72 -2.38 0.21
N GLU A 248 17.63 -2.10 1.16
CA GLU A 248 18.30 -0.79 1.26
C GLU A 248 19.03 -0.45 -0.05
N ALA A 249 19.78 -1.40 -0.62
CA ALA A 249 20.48 -1.22 -1.88
C ALA A 249 19.52 -0.94 -3.06
N GLU A 250 18.36 -1.62 -3.10
CA GLU A 250 17.30 -1.33 -4.09
C GLU A 250 16.74 0.08 -3.93
N VAL A 251 16.42 0.50 -2.70
CA VAL A 251 15.88 1.84 -2.39
C VAL A 251 16.89 2.92 -2.80
N ALA A 252 18.17 2.72 -2.50
CA ALA A 252 19.25 3.62 -2.94
C ALA A 252 19.36 3.67 -4.48
N ALA A 253 19.30 2.52 -5.15
CA ALA A 253 19.36 2.44 -6.61
C ALA A 253 18.15 3.13 -7.31
N ARG A 254 16.97 3.13 -6.69
CA ARG A 254 15.77 3.82 -7.20
C ARG A 254 15.91 5.34 -7.25
N GLN A 255 16.79 5.96 -6.45
CA GLN A 255 16.74 7.42 -6.20
C GLN A 255 17.77 8.26 -6.97
N GLY A 256 18.82 7.65 -7.51
CA GLY A 256 19.84 8.37 -8.29
C GLY A 256 20.63 9.41 -7.47
N PRO A 257 21.38 10.33 -8.11
CA PRO A 257 22.29 11.24 -7.42
C PRO A 257 21.61 12.38 -6.62
N SER A 258 20.31 12.56 -6.80
CA SER A 258 19.55 13.72 -6.30
C SER A 258 18.99 13.44 -4.90
N GLY A 259 19.88 13.30 -3.91
CA GLY A 259 19.55 12.87 -2.55
C GLY A 259 18.50 13.72 -1.83
N HIS A 260 17.22 13.38 -2.01
CA HIS A 260 16.07 14.16 -1.55
C HIS A 260 15.18 13.38 -0.58
N LEU A 261 15.74 12.47 0.21
CA LEU A 261 15.02 11.60 1.15
C LEU A 261 15.87 11.36 2.42
N GLN A 262 15.98 12.41 3.25
CA GLN A 262 16.78 12.36 4.49
C GLN A 262 16.17 11.38 5.51
N ASP A 263 14.86 11.25 5.56
CA ASP A 263 14.12 10.37 6.46
C ASP A 263 14.32 8.88 6.15
N LEU A 264 14.33 8.47 4.87
CA LEU A 264 14.74 7.10 4.52
C LEU A 264 16.19 6.79 4.96
N ASN A 265 17.13 7.71 4.71
CA ASN A 265 18.52 7.52 5.13
C ASN A 265 18.65 7.45 6.67
N LYS A 266 17.90 8.29 7.40
CA LYS A 266 17.78 8.22 8.87
C LYS A 266 17.20 6.87 9.30
N MET A 267 16.11 6.42 8.67
CA MET A 267 15.44 5.14 8.97
C MET A 267 16.39 3.94 8.80
N PHE A 268 17.04 3.78 7.64
CA PHE A 268 18.01 2.70 7.43
C PHE A 268 19.22 2.80 8.37
N ALA A 269 19.66 4.01 8.73
CA ALA A 269 20.74 4.19 9.71
C ALA A 269 20.31 3.80 11.14
N THR A 270 19.09 4.14 11.57
CA THR A 270 18.54 3.74 12.87
C THR A 270 18.38 2.23 12.95
N LEU A 271 17.74 1.62 11.94
CA LEU A 271 17.52 0.17 11.90
C LEU A 271 18.84 -0.61 12.04
N ARG A 272 19.91 -0.20 11.35
CA ARG A 272 21.26 -0.82 11.51
C ARG A 272 21.90 -0.65 12.88
N ARG A 273 21.72 0.50 13.54
CA ARG A 273 22.61 0.93 14.63
C ARG A 273 22.52 0.09 15.90
N GLU A 274 21.35 -0.46 16.23
CA GLU A 274 21.14 -1.07 17.54
C GLU A 274 21.62 -2.53 17.65
N ASP A 275 21.94 -3.21 16.53
CA ASP A 275 22.66 -4.50 16.55
C ASP A 275 24.05 -4.36 17.15
N SER A 276 24.73 -3.25 16.88
CA SER A 276 26.06 -2.97 17.42
C SER A 276 26.03 -2.89 18.95
N ASN A 277 24.91 -2.43 19.52
CA ASN A 277 24.64 -2.39 20.96
C ASN A 277 24.14 -3.72 21.54
N ARG A 278 23.72 -4.66 20.68
CA ARG A 278 23.26 -6.01 21.07
C ARG A 278 24.41 -7.01 21.06
N SER A 279 25.29 -6.92 20.05
CA SER A 279 26.51 -7.73 19.90
C SER A 279 27.49 -7.53 21.06
N CYS A 280 27.67 -6.29 21.53
CA CYS A 280 28.57 -6.00 22.65
C CYS A 280 28.02 -6.40 24.05
N LYS A 281 26.80 -6.95 24.13
CA LYS A 281 26.18 -7.41 25.40
C LYS A 281 26.09 -8.93 25.56
N SER A 282 26.42 -9.72 24.54
CA SER A 282 26.41 -11.20 24.62
C SER A 282 27.79 -11.84 24.76
N GLY A 283 28.87 -11.05 24.75
CA GLY A 283 30.26 -11.49 24.70
C GLY A 283 31.01 -11.59 26.05
N THR A 284 30.41 -12.15 27.10
CA THR A 284 31.15 -12.46 28.35
C THR A 284 30.87 -13.86 28.88
N SER A 285 31.51 -14.86 28.28
CA SER A 285 31.83 -16.13 28.95
C SER A 285 33.34 -16.31 28.99
N LYS A 286 33.85 -16.75 30.14
CA LYS A 286 35.27 -16.80 30.47
C LYS A 286 35.98 -17.92 29.72
N LEU A 287 37.26 -17.70 29.40
CA LEU A 287 38.30 -18.73 29.43
C LEU A 287 39.63 -18.08 29.81
N ASP A 288 40.29 -18.65 30.82
CA ASP A 288 41.50 -18.10 31.42
C ASP A 288 42.76 -18.50 30.63
N HIS A 289 43.75 -17.60 30.48
CA HIS A 289 45.15 -17.82 30.94
C HIS A 289 46.13 -16.71 30.53
N ALA A 290 47.26 -16.68 31.26
CA ALA A 290 48.53 -15.97 31.00
C ALA A 290 48.52 -14.43 31.14
N ALA A 291 49.18 -13.98 32.21
CA ALA A 291 49.46 -12.58 32.46
C ALA A 291 50.69 -12.07 31.69
N SER A 292 50.63 -10.82 31.22
CA SER A 292 51.77 -9.90 31.31
C SER A 292 51.28 -8.46 31.46
N MET A 293 51.80 -7.79 32.49
CA MET A 293 51.58 -6.37 32.78
C MET A 293 52.60 -5.49 31.99
N PRO A 294 52.53 -4.14 32.00
CA PRO A 294 52.53 -3.40 30.74
C PRO A 294 53.62 -2.31 30.64
N SER A 295 53.72 -1.69 29.46
CA SER A 295 54.23 -0.33 29.29
C SER A 295 53.34 0.41 28.27
N ARG A 296 52.48 1.33 28.72
CA ARG A 296 52.78 2.77 28.90
C ARG A 296 52.93 3.54 27.57
N SER A 297 52.02 4.51 27.41
CA SER A 297 52.24 5.89 26.90
C SER A 297 52.75 6.06 25.46
N SER A 298 52.32 7.07 24.69
CA SER A 298 51.36 8.15 24.97
C SER A 298 51.04 8.90 23.68
N SER A 299 49.78 9.33 23.56
CA SER A 299 49.30 10.55 22.88
C SER A 299 50.31 11.40 22.08
N PHE A 300 50.08 11.53 20.77
CA PHE A 300 49.64 12.76 20.08
C PHE A 300 49.28 12.33 18.63
N SER A 301 48.17 12.77 18.02
CA SER A 301 47.97 14.11 17.42
C SER A 301 49.10 14.45 16.42
N SER A 302 48.84 14.87 15.19
CA SER A 302 47.58 15.28 14.58
C SER A 302 47.69 15.27 13.04
N ASP A 303 46.56 15.51 12.39
CA ASP A 303 46.42 16.13 11.07
C ASP A 303 47.07 15.49 9.83
N GLY A 304 46.26 15.50 8.77
CA GLY A 304 46.71 16.35 7.66
C GLY A 304 46.80 15.70 6.29
N SER A 305 45.64 15.57 5.66
CA SER A 305 45.44 15.90 4.24
C SER A 305 46.05 15.00 3.15
N SER A 306 45.12 14.50 2.32
CA SER A 306 45.08 14.79 0.88
C SER A 306 45.93 14.00 -0.13
N ILE A 307 45.17 13.30 -0.99
CA ILE A 307 45.27 13.33 -2.46
C ILE A 307 46.54 12.70 -3.07
N ASN A 308 46.38 11.52 -3.71
CA ASN A 308 46.43 11.50 -5.18
C ASN A 308 45.88 10.22 -5.84
N ASN A 309 45.47 10.41 -7.10
CA ASN A 309 45.06 9.38 -8.05
C ASN A 309 46.14 8.32 -8.32
N MET A 310 45.73 7.08 -8.67
CA MET A 310 46.09 6.52 -9.98
C MET A 310 45.26 5.27 -10.39
N SER A 311 44.65 5.39 -11.56
CA SER A 311 44.49 4.38 -12.64
C SER A 311 44.75 2.89 -12.38
N GLY A 312 43.76 2.04 -12.68
CA GLY A 312 43.92 0.57 -12.78
C GLY A 312 44.38 0.07 -14.17
N PRO A 313 44.36 -1.26 -14.39
CA PRO A 313 43.75 -1.75 -15.63
C PRO A 313 42.94 -3.08 -15.53
N ARG A 314 41.79 -3.07 -16.22
CA ARG A 314 41.12 -4.13 -17.03
C ARG A 314 41.36 -5.66 -16.81
N SER A 315 40.20 -6.34 -16.68
CA SER A 315 39.68 -7.44 -17.54
C SER A 315 40.15 -8.90 -17.38
N ALA A 316 39.17 -9.78 -17.11
CA ALA A 316 39.01 -11.10 -17.75
C ALA A 316 37.54 -11.57 -17.73
N THR A 317 37.09 -12.23 -18.82
CA THR A 317 35.79 -12.93 -18.98
C THR A 317 36.06 -14.38 -19.39
N PRO A 318 35.16 -15.32 -19.05
CA PRO A 318 34.59 -16.24 -20.05
C PRO A 318 33.07 -16.46 -19.85
N GLU A 319 32.20 -16.36 -20.87
CA GLU A 319 31.82 -17.35 -21.91
C GLU A 319 30.78 -18.42 -21.50
N ILE A 320 29.92 -18.77 -22.48
CA ILE A 320 28.67 -19.53 -22.36
C ILE A 320 28.71 -20.74 -23.30
N PRO A 321 28.16 -21.91 -22.93
CA PRO A 321 27.73 -22.93 -23.88
C PRO A 321 26.19 -23.02 -23.99
N THR A 322 25.67 -23.05 -25.22
CA THR A 322 24.27 -23.33 -25.57
C THR A 322 24.13 -24.74 -26.16
N LEU A 323 22.95 -25.37 -26.02
CA LEU A 323 22.58 -26.57 -26.80
C LEU A 323 21.07 -26.59 -27.14
N HIS A 324 20.68 -27.39 -28.13
CA HIS A 324 19.45 -27.27 -28.92
C HIS A 324 18.25 -28.15 -28.48
N SER A 325 17.03 -27.58 -28.58
CA SER A 325 15.80 -28.04 -29.32
C SER A 325 15.39 -29.53 -29.48
N PRO A 326 14.12 -29.88 -29.85
CA PRO A 326 12.80 -29.37 -29.40
C PRO A 326 11.62 -30.43 -29.39
N LEU A 327 10.38 -29.98 -29.09
CA LEU A 327 9.05 -30.58 -29.44
C LEU A 327 8.57 -31.86 -28.68
N PRO A 328 7.25 -32.23 -28.68
CA PRO A 328 6.11 -31.67 -29.44
C PRO A 328 4.85 -31.24 -28.65
N MET A 329 3.94 -30.55 -29.37
CA MET A 329 2.53 -30.27 -29.01
C MET A 329 1.58 -31.17 -29.81
N THR A 330 0.36 -31.46 -29.32
CA THR A 330 -0.96 -31.67 -30.02
C THR A 330 -1.97 -32.38 -29.07
N PRO A 331 -3.29 -32.55 -29.37
CA PRO A 331 -4.28 -31.45 -29.33
C PRO A 331 -5.66 -31.82 -28.69
N LEU A 332 -6.56 -30.83 -28.65
CA LEU A 332 -8.05 -30.88 -28.69
C LEU A 332 -8.86 -32.11 -28.22
N ASN A 333 -9.84 -31.89 -27.32
CA ASN A 333 -11.31 -32.04 -27.52
C ASN A 333 -12.03 -31.93 -26.15
N SER A 334 -12.96 -31.01 -25.88
CA SER A 334 -14.28 -30.69 -26.50
C SER A 334 -15.41 -31.66 -26.13
N PHE A 335 -16.12 -31.43 -25.01
CA PHE A 335 -17.48 -31.96 -24.80
C PHE A 335 -18.38 -31.03 -23.98
N LEU A 336 -19.34 -30.43 -24.68
CA LEU A 336 -20.68 -29.99 -24.27
C LEU A 336 -21.55 -30.25 -25.52
N PRO A 337 -22.83 -30.69 -25.42
CA PRO A 337 -23.87 -29.82 -24.81
C PRO A 337 -25.17 -30.47 -24.24
N SER A 338 -25.79 -29.79 -23.25
CA SER A 338 -27.26 -29.50 -23.18
C SER A 338 -28.30 -30.66 -22.97
N PRO A 339 -29.63 -30.40 -22.80
CA PRO A 339 -30.37 -29.29 -22.12
C PRO A 339 -31.64 -29.72 -21.29
N VAL A 340 -32.47 -28.73 -20.88
CA VAL A 340 -33.92 -28.78 -20.44
C VAL A 340 -34.19 -29.44 -19.04
N SER A 341 -35.17 -29.06 -18.20
CA SER A 341 -36.46 -28.38 -18.43
C SER A 341 -37.00 -27.47 -17.29
N HIS A 342 -38.13 -26.79 -17.57
CA HIS A 342 -38.78 -25.77 -16.72
C HIS A 342 -39.81 -26.33 -15.72
N LYS A 343 -40.14 -25.54 -14.67
CA LYS A 343 -41.52 -25.45 -14.13
C LYS A 343 -41.86 -24.10 -13.46
N LYS A 344 -43.17 -23.82 -13.35
CA LYS A 344 -43.88 -22.55 -13.09
C LYS A 344 -45.26 -22.87 -12.48
N ILE A 345 -46.01 -22.00 -11.77
CA ILE A 345 -45.84 -20.63 -11.23
C ILE A 345 -46.78 -20.52 -10.01
N VAL A 346 -46.41 -19.81 -8.93
CA VAL A 346 -47.39 -19.19 -8.00
C VAL A 346 -46.92 -17.81 -7.55
N LYS A 347 -47.83 -16.83 -7.52
CA LYS A 347 -47.67 -15.50 -6.89
C LYS A 347 -48.64 -15.38 -5.71
N PRO A 348 -48.35 -14.53 -4.71
CA PRO A 348 -49.38 -13.56 -4.34
C PRO A 348 -48.89 -12.13 -4.04
N ARG A 349 -49.72 -11.19 -4.54
CA ARG A 349 -50.03 -9.82 -4.05
C ARG A 349 -48.94 -8.73 -3.97
N ASN A 350 -49.43 -7.50 -4.24
CA ASN A 350 -48.65 -6.27 -4.40
C ASN A 350 -48.49 -5.54 -3.06
N LEU A 351 -47.27 -5.16 -2.72
CA LEU A 351 -47.00 -3.96 -1.91
C LEU A 351 -46.57 -2.82 -2.85
N ARG A 352 -47.08 -1.60 -2.62
CA ARG A 352 -46.72 -0.43 -3.42
C ARG A 352 -45.26 -0.03 -3.17
N GLN A 353 -44.69 0.64 -4.17
CA GLN A 353 -43.25 0.76 -4.36
C GLN A 353 -42.56 1.67 -3.32
N ILE A 354 -41.44 1.22 -2.77
CA ILE A 354 -40.30 2.11 -2.53
C ILE A 354 -39.45 2.06 -3.82
N PRO A 355 -39.13 3.19 -4.47
CA PRO A 355 -38.27 3.18 -5.63
C PRO A 355 -36.88 2.72 -5.19
N LYS A 356 -36.48 1.50 -5.59
CA LYS A 356 -35.10 1.04 -5.43
C LYS A 356 -34.18 2.06 -6.10
N LYS A 357 -33.50 2.90 -5.32
CA LYS A 357 -32.36 3.70 -5.80
C LYS A 357 -31.46 2.70 -6.51
N LYS A 358 -31.29 2.86 -7.83
CA LYS A 358 -30.28 2.09 -8.57
C LYS A 358 -28.97 2.33 -7.84
N SER A 359 -28.41 1.29 -7.23
CA SER A 359 -27.05 1.36 -6.67
C SER A 359 -26.16 1.89 -7.79
N LYS A 360 -25.52 3.03 -7.53
CA LYS A 360 -24.57 3.58 -8.48
C LYS A 360 -23.43 2.58 -8.52
N LEU A 361 -23.34 1.79 -9.59
CA LEU A 361 -22.20 0.94 -9.86
C LEU A 361 -20.93 1.78 -9.68
N ASN A 362 -20.11 1.42 -8.69
CA ASN A 362 -18.85 2.09 -8.43
C ASN A 362 -18.03 2.10 -9.72
N ALA A 363 -17.61 3.30 -10.17
CA ALA A 363 -16.97 3.46 -11.47
C ALA A 363 -15.64 2.70 -11.47
N PHE A 364 -15.57 1.60 -12.23
CA PHE A 364 -14.41 0.72 -12.23
C PHE A 364 -13.21 1.44 -12.87
N PRO A 365 -11.97 1.32 -12.37
CA PRO A 365 -10.84 2.01 -12.97
C PRO A 365 -10.51 1.41 -14.35
N ARG A 366 -10.23 2.24 -15.37
CA ARG A 366 -9.99 1.78 -16.75
C ARG A 366 -8.79 0.82 -16.84
N GLU A 367 -7.78 1.09 -16.04
CA GLU A 367 -6.55 0.34 -15.86
C GLU A 367 -6.75 -1.01 -15.15
N LYS A 368 -7.81 -1.17 -14.33
CA LYS A 368 -8.15 -2.46 -13.70
C LYS A 368 -9.05 -3.32 -14.60
N GLU A 369 -9.71 -2.76 -15.63
CA GLU A 369 -10.55 -3.58 -16.53
C GLU A 369 -9.71 -4.47 -17.46
N PRO A 370 -10.00 -5.78 -17.53
CA PRO A 370 -9.55 -6.64 -18.61
C PRO A 370 -9.81 -6.02 -19.98
N GLY A 371 -8.76 -5.97 -20.80
CA GLY A 371 -8.78 -5.32 -22.10
C GLY A 371 -9.94 -5.75 -23.01
N THR A 372 -10.37 -7.01 -22.89
CA THR A 372 -11.49 -7.63 -23.61
C THR A 372 -12.85 -6.96 -23.37
N LYS A 373 -13.06 -6.29 -22.24
CA LYS A 373 -14.33 -5.63 -21.87
C LYS A 373 -14.53 -4.23 -22.47
N PHE A 374 -13.52 -3.68 -23.14
CA PHE A 374 -13.64 -2.39 -23.83
C PHE A 374 -14.34 -2.53 -25.19
N ASN A 375 -15.64 -2.24 -25.22
CA ASN A 375 -16.44 -2.16 -26.45
C ASN A 375 -15.79 -1.27 -27.54
N LEU A 376 -15.03 -0.24 -27.13
CA LEU A 376 -14.24 0.62 -28.01
C LEU A 376 -13.16 -0.08 -28.85
N ARG A 377 -12.66 -1.27 -28.44
CA ARG A 377 -11.62 -1.99 -29.21
C ARG A 377 -12.10 -2.45 -30.59
N LYS A 378 -13.41 -2.57 -30.78
CA LYS A 378 -14.03 -2.97 -32.07
C LYS A 378 -14.15 -1.80 -33.07
N LEU A 379 -13.73 -0.58 -32.70
CA LEU A 379 -13.69 0.56 -33.62
C LEU A 379 -12.39 0.61 -34.41
N LYS A 380 -12.44 1.11 -35.65
CA LYS A 380 -11.27 1.38 -36.48
C LYS A 380 -10.62 2.69 -36.05
N TRP A 381 -9.55 2.58 -35.25
CA TRP A 381 -8.81 3.73 -34.72
C TRP A 381 -7.75 4.23 -35.70
N THR A 382 -7.52 5.55 -35.71
CA THR A 382 -6.31 6.12 -36.31
C THR A 382 -5.06 5.75 -35.50
N PRO A 383 -3.86 5.81 -36.09
CA PRO A 383 -2.62 5.89 -35.33
C PRO A 383 -2.65 7.01 -34.29
N TRP A 384 -1.83 6.86 -33.25
CA TRP A 384 -1.66 7.86 -32.21
C TRP A 384 -0.90 9.08 -32.75
N LYS A 385 -1.48 10.27 -32.60
CA LYS A 385 -0.87 11.54 -33.02
C LYS A 385 -0.39 12.32 -31.80
N LEU A 386 0.91 12.61 -31.73
CA LEU A 386 1.49 13.44 -30.68
C LEU A 386 0.85 14.84 -30.71
N ALA A 387 0.33 15.28 -29.57
CA ALA A 387 -0.51 16.47 -29.42
C ALA A 387 0.10 17.52 -28.48
N TYR A 388 0.74 17.07 -27.39
CA TYR A 388 1.56 17.89 -26.49
C TYR A 388 2.92 17.22 -26.25
N SER A 389 3.97 18.03 -26.15
CA SER A 389 5.37 17.59 -25.97
C SER A 389 6.10 18.56 -25.04
N PRO A 390 6.98 18.10 -24.13
CA PRO A 390 7.77 18.98 -23.27
C PRO A 390 8.83 19.74 -24.10
N GLU A 391 9.48 19.02 -25.02
CA GLU A 391 10.45 19.54 -25.98
C GLU A 391 9.78 19.90 -27.31
N LYS A 392 10.43 20.77 -28.10
CA LYS A 392 9.96 21.21 -29.42
C LYS A 392 10.26 20.14 -30.48
N PRO A 393 9.26 19.51 -31.12
CA PRO A 393 9.54 18.50 -32.14
C PRO A 393 9.99 19.13 -33.46
N ASP A 394 10.76 18.36 -34.24
CA ASP A 394 11.47 18.78 -35.47
C ASP A 394 10.57 19.41 -36.55
N ASP A 395 9.30 19.00 -36.60
CA ASP A 395 8.24 19.52 -37.49
C ASP A 395 7.74 20.92 -37.04
N THR A 396 8.68 21.83 -36.78
CA THR A 396 8.50 23.06 -35.99
C THR A 396 7.36 23.95 -36.47
N ARG A 397 7.06 23.98 -37.78
CA ARG A 397 5.97 24.78 -38.37
C ARG A 397 4.59 24.38 -37.82
N LYS A 398 4.39 23.11 -37.44
CA LYS A 398 3.10 22.57 -36.95
C LYS A 398 2.91 22.69 -35.44
N TRP A 399 3.89 23.21 -34.70
CA TRP A 399 3.88 23.36 -33.24
C TRP A 399 3.86 24.83 -32.82
N ARG A 400 3.34 25.12 -31.62
CA ARG A 400 3.45 26.42 -30.95
C ARG A 400 3.92 26.20 -29.50
N LYS A 401 4.70 27.14 -28.97
CA LYS A 401 5.06 27.15 -27.54
C LYS A 401 3.81 27.49 -26.72
N MET A 402 3.64 26.84 -25.58
CA MET A 402 2.51 27.06 -24.70
C MET A 402 2.74 28.29 -23.80
N TYR A 403 1.72 29.13 -23.64
CA TYR A 403 1.83 30.33 -22.80
C TYR A 403 1.76 29.93 -21.31
N ARG A 404 2.69 30.45 -20.49
CA ARG A 404 2.86 30.15 -19.05
C ARG A 404 3.02 28.66 -18.70
N MET A 405 3.43 27.83 -19.66
CA MET A 405 3.67 26.39 -19.47
C MET A 405 4.93 25.97 -20.24
N ASN A 406 5.82 25.22 -19.59
CA ASN A 406 6.99 24.64 -20.25
C ASN A 406 6.53 23.47 -21.13
N GLY A 407 6.42 23.73 -22.43
CA GLY A 407 6.00 22.74 -23.42
C GLY A 407 5.45 23.33 -24.71
N TYR A 408 5.09 22.43 -25.62
CA TYR A 408 4.61 22.72 -26.96
C TYR A 408 3.34 21.93 -27.24
N ASN A 409 2.40 22.53 -27.98
CA ASN A 409 1.24 21.83 -28.51
C ASN A 409 1.11 22.02 -30.02
N ARG A 410 0.44 21.07 -30.69
CA ARG A 410 0.16 21.21 -32.13
C ARG A 410 -0.75 22.41 -32.38
N LYS A 411 -0.55 23.08 -33.53
CA LYS A 411 -1.44 24.11 -34.04
C LYS A 411 -2.79 23.53 -34.48
N THR A 412 -2.79 22.35 -35.12
CA THR A 412 -3.99 21.62 -35.56
C THR A 412 -3.81 20.12 -35.32
N LEU A 413 -4.91 19.39 -35.10
CA LEU A 413 -4.88 17.99 -34.67
C LEU A 413 -5.44 17.01 -35.71
N PHE A 414 -6.71 17.13 -36.08
CA PHE A 414 -7.35 16.25 -37.08
C PHE A 414 -8.20 17.09 -38.04
N PRO A 415 -8.23 16.77 -39.34
CA PRO A 415 -9.05 17.50 -40.31
C PRO A 415 -10.55 17.32 -40.04
N CYS A 416 -11.30 18.34 -40.49
CA CYS A 416 -12.74 18.48 -40.34
C CYS A 416 -13.53 17.27 -40.86
N SER A 417 -14.61 16.94 -40.16
CA SER A 417 -15.63 15.98 -40.58
C SER A 417 -16.90 16.30 -39.81
N SER A 418 -18.02 16.43 -40.51
CA SER A 418 -19.36 16.71 -39.94
C SER A 418 -19.92 15.53 -39.13
N ASP A 419 -19.35 14.35 -39.27
CA ASP A 419 -19.74 13.13 -38.56
C ASP A 419 -19.21 13.10 -37.12
N LEU A 420 -19.99 12.47 -36.24
CA LEU A 420 -19.57 12.17 -34.88
C LEU A 420 -18.36 11.23 -34.87
N LYS A 421 -17.31 11.64 -34.15
CA LYS A 421 -16.11 10.86 -33.87
C LYS A 421 -15.97 10.63 -32.37
N VAL A 422 -15.32 9.54 -31.98
CA VAL A 422 -14.77 9.38 -30.63
C VAL A 422 -13.28 9.68 -30.65
N TYR A 423 -12.83 10.48 -29.70
CA TYR A 423 -11.43 10.81 -29.47
C TYR A 423 -10.98 10.15 -28.17
N GLU A 424 -9.77 9.60 -28.16
CA GLU A 424 -9.07 9.17 -26.94
C GLU A 424 -7.79 9.99 -26.79
N VAL A 425 -7.53 10.45 -25.57
CA VAL A 425 -6.29 11.12 -25.16
C VAL A 425 -5.52 10.17 -24.26
N SER A 426 -4.24 9.98 -24.55
CA SER A 426 -3.33 9.17 -23.75
C SER A 426 -2.07 9.94 -23.37
N VAL A 427 -1.44 9.50 -22.29
CA VAL A 427 -0.15 10.00 -21.84
C VAL A 427 0.89 8.89 -21.96
N GLN A 428 2.09 9.27 -22.39
CA GLN A 428 3.29 8.43 -22.45
C GLN A 428 4.28 8.96 -21.41
N THR A 429 4.68 8.12 -20.48
CA THR A 429 5.57 8.42 -19.34
C THR A 429 7.02 8.63 -19.75
N HIS A 430 7.52 7.81 -20.68
CA HIS A 430 8.89 7.86 -21.20
C HIS A 430 8.93 7.57 -22.72
N PRO A 431 10.03 7.92 -23.44
CA PRO A 431 10.17 7.58 -24.85
C PRO A 431 10.00 6.07 -25.10
N ARG A 432 9.22 5.72 -26.14
CA ARG A 432 8.82 4.35 -26.51
C ARG A 432 7.97 3.60 -25.46
N GLY A 433 7.63 4.23 -24.33
CA GLY A 433 6.75 3.66 -23.30
C GLY A 433 5.30 3.48 -23.74
N LYS A 434 4.52 2.82 -22.87
CA LYS A 434 3.10 2.52 -23.10
C LYS A 434 2.26 3.80 -23.14
N LEU A 435 1.12 3.73 -23.84
CA LEU A 435 0.16 4.83 -23.93
C LEU A 435 -1.04 4.58 -23.00
N HIS A 436 -1.10 5.36 -21.93
CA HIS A 436 -2.11 5.26 -20.88
C HIS A 436 -3.29 6.18 -21.22
N VAL A 437 -4.47 5.61 -21.51
CA VAL A 437 -5.64 6.39 -21.95
C VAL A 437 -6.32 7.05 -20.75
N MET A 438 -6.25 8.39 -20.68
CA MET A 438 -6.70 9.19 -19.54
C MET A 438 -8.09 9.81 -19.73
N TYR A 439 -8.49 10.02 -20.99
CA TYR A 439 -9.73 10.72 -21.35
C TYR A 439 -10.28 10.23 -22.68
N ALA A 440 -11.60 10.21 -22.80
CA ALA A 440 -12.30 9.95 -24.04
C ALA A 440 -13.48 10.92 -24.20
N ARG A 441 -13.81 11.28 -25.45
CA ARG A 441 -14.97 12.12 -25.75
C ARG A 441 -15.56 11.82 -27.12
N VAL A 442 -16.89 11.80 -27.21
CA VAL A 442 -17.61 11.90 -28.49
C VAL A 442 -17.82 13.37 -28.84
N THR A 443 -17.48 13.76 -30.07
CA THR A 443 -17.88 15.06 -30.64
C THR A 443 -17.82 15.05 -32.17
N ALA A 444 -18.62 15.92 -32.79
CA ALA A 444 -18.53 16.29 -34.20
C ALA A 444 -17.78 17.63 -34.39
N ALA A 445 -17.18 18.18 -33.32
CA ALA A 445 -16.38 19.40 -33.43
C ALA A 445 -15.10 19.15 -34.24
N ASP A 446 -14.75 20.12 -35.07
CA ASP A 446 -13.50 20.12 -35.81
C ASP A 446 -12.30 20.31 -34.85
N LEU A 447 -11.20 19.62 -35.13
CA LEU A 447 -9.93 19.75 -34.41
C LEU A 447 -8.81 20.27 -35.35
N ASN A 448 -9.19 20.88 -36.47
CA ASN A 448 -8.27 21.43 -37.47
C ASN A 448 -8.00 22.93 -37.29
N ASP A 449 -8.43 23.54 -36.18
CA ASP A 449 -8.16 24.95 -35.86
C ASP A 449 -7.20 25.10 -34.67
N SER A 450 -6.78 26.33 -34.38
CA SER A 450 -5.88 26.65 -33.24
C SER A 450 -6.56 26.53 -31.87
N LYS A 451 -7.87 26.32 -31.82
CA LYS A 451 -8.71 26.19 -30.62
C LYS A 451 -9.13 24.74 -30.35
N TRP A 452 -8.59 23.77 -31.09
CA TRP A 452 -8.89 22.33 -30.96
C TRP A 452 -8.87 21.81 -29.51
N CYS A 453 -8.05 22.40 -28.63
CA CYS A 453 -8.03 22.05 -27.21
C CYS A 453 -9.36 22.36 -26.49
N HIS A 454 -10.06 23.44 -26.80
CA HIS A 454 -11.41 23.73 -26.29
C HIS A 454 -12.45 22.80 -26.91
N HIS A 455 -12.31 22.51 -28.21
CA HIS A 455 -13.17 21.57 -28.93
C HIS A 455 -13.01 20.13 -28.46
N LEU A 456 -11.86 19.76 -27.88
CA LEU A 456 -11.61 18.46 -27.24
C LEU A 456 -11.99 18.46 -25.75
N PHE A 457 -11.68 19.52 -25.01
CA PHE A 457 -11.89 19.65 -23.57
C PHE A 457 -12.91 20.77 -23.23
N PRO A 458 -14.21 20.46 -23.10
CA PRO A 458 -15.28 21.45 -23.11
C PRO A 458 -15.74 21.86 -21.70
N GLY A 459 -16.32 23.05 -21.61
CA GLY A 459 -17.13 23.49 -20.47
C GLY A 459 -16.68 24.82 -19.90
N SER A 460 -16.98 25.04 -18.62
CA SER A 460 -16.69 26.31 -17.93
C SER A 460 -15.18 26.60 -17.84
N ARG A 461 -14.84 27.87 -17.61
CA ARG A 461 -13.44 28.31 -17.36
C ARG A 461 -12.72 27.42 -16.33
N ARG A 462 -13.44 26.96 -15.28
CA ARG A 462 -12.92 26.03 -14.26
C ARG A 462 -12.54 24.66 -14.83
N ARG A 463 -13.35 24.07 -15.73
CA ARG A 463 -12.97 22.80 -16.40
C ARG A 463 -11.74 22.99 -17.29
N HIS A 464 -11.74 24.05 -18.09
CA HIS A 464 -10.59 24.37 -18.95
C HIS A 464 -9.30 24.51 -18.12
N TYR A 465 -9.35 25.22 -16.99
CA TYR A 465 -8.25 25.35 -16.05
C TYR A 465 -7.77 23.99 -15.49
N ILE A 466 -8.69 23.09 -15.11
CA ILE A 466 -8.33 21.73 -14.68
C ILE A 466 -7.57 21.00 -15.80
N HIS A 467 -8.08 21.00 -17.03
CA HIS A 467 -7.39 20.34 -18.16
C HIS A 467 -6.01 20.97 -18.43
N CYS A 468 -5.88 22.30 -18.33
CA CYS A 468 -4.58 22.97 -18.43
C CYS A 468 -3.62 22.59 -17.29
N ARG A 469 -4.09 22.46 -16.04
CA ARG A 469 -3.28 21.94 -14.92
C ARG A 469 -2.84 20.50 -15.18
N GLN A 470 -3.72 19.60 -15.62
CA GLN A 470 -3.33 18.20 -15.95
C GLN A 470 -2.25 18.16 -17.03
N ILE A 471 -2.44 18.91 -18.13
CA ILE A 471 -1.47 18.99 -19.22
C ILE A 471 -0.13 19.56 -18.72
N LYS A 472 -0.15 20.64 -17.92
CA LYS A 472 1.06 21.22 -17.33
C LYS A 472 1.81 20.18 -16.48
N ARG A 473 1.11 19.45 -15.60
CA ARG A 473 1.71 18.45 -14.70
C ARG A 473 2.36 17.30 -15.46
N VAL A 474 1.70 16.74 -16.49
CA VAL A 474 2.32 15.65 -17.25
C VAL A 474 3.52 16.13 -18.06
N LEU A 475 3.46 17.33 -18.64
CA LEU A 475 4.59 17.92 -19.37
C LEU A 475 5.78 18.24 -18.45
N SER A 476 5.56 18.72 -17.22
CA SER A 476 6.66 18.99 -16.28
C SER A 476 7.39 17.73 -15.81
N GLN A 477 6.76 16.56 -15.91
CA GLN A 477 7.38 15.25 -15.63
C GLN A 477 8.01 14.62 -16.89
N GLY A 478 8.15 15.38 -17.98
CA GLY A 478 8.70 14.89 -19.25
C GLY A 478 7.77 13.95 -20.02
N CYS A 479 6.51 13.78 -19.61
CA CYS A 479 5.55 12.95 -20.33
C CYS A 479 5.14 13.59 -21.65
N ARG A 480 4.68 12.77 -22.59
CA ARG A 480 4.14 13.19 -23.89
C ARG A 480 2.66 12.83 -24.00
N VAL A 481 1.85 13.70 -24.61
CA VAL A 481 0.40 13.47 -24.73
C VAL A 481 0.04 13.20 -26.19
N PHE A 482 -0.68 12.10 -26.42
CA PHE A 482 -1.12 11.65 -27.73
C PHE A 482 -2.65 11.64 -27.82
N VAL A 483 -3.18 11.81 -29.02
CA VAL A 483 -4.60 11.70 -29.31
C VAL A 483 -4.82 10.80 -30.52
N ARG A 484 -5.87 9.99 -30.51
CA ARG A 484 -6.36 9.24 -31.66
C ARG A 484 -7.86 9.43 -31.83
N LYS A 485 -8.38 9.15 -33.03
CA LYS A 485 -9.83 9.19 -33.31
C LYS A 485 -10.34 7.89 -33.92
N ALA A 486 -11.63 7.64 -33.79
CA ALA A 486 -12.35 6.63 -34.56
C ALA A 486 -13.74 7.15 -34.95
N ASP A 487 -14.25 6.66 -36.08
CA ASP A 487 -15.61 6.96 -36.54
C ASP A 487 -16.64 6.24 -35.68
N ILE A 488 -17.79 6.88 -35.40
CA ILE A 488 -18.85 6.27 -34.60
C ILE A 488 -20.26 6.59 -35.11
N LYS A 489 -21.10 5.56 -35.24
CA LYS A 489 -22.50 5.71 -35.64
C LYS A 489 -23.38 6.09 -34.44
N LYS A 490 -24.47 6.85 -34.64
CA LYS A 490 -25.38 7.29 -33.55
C LYS A 490 -25.81 6.16 -32.60
N ARG A 491 -26.08 4.96 -33.12
CA ARG A 491 -26.44 3.76 -32.33
C ARG A 491 -25.35 3.28 -31.34
N GLN A 492 -24.08 3.60 -31.60
CA GLN A 492 -22.94 3.21 -30.77
C GLN A 492 -22.61 4.26 -29.69
N ILE A 493 -23.15 5.48 -29.74
CA ILE A 493 -22.87 6.53 -28.75
C ILE A 493 -23.16 6.04 -27.33
N LYS A 494 -24.27 5.31 -27.11
CA LYS A 494 -24.60 4.69 -25.81
C LYS A 494 -23.51 3.76 -25.27
N GLN A 495 -22.67 3.14 -26.12
CA GLN A 495 -21.53 2.31 -25.69
C GLN A 495 -20.36 3.17 -25.19
N VAL A 496 -20.31 4.44 -25.61
CA VAL A 496 -19.27 5.42 -25.30
C VAL A 496 -19.70 6.35 -24.15
N ASP A 497 -20.99 6.68 -24.01
CA ASP A 497 -21.51 7.32 -22.79
C ASP A 497 -21.35 6.41 -21.56
N ASN A 498 -21.36 5.09 -21.78
CA ASN A 498 -21.00 4.10 -20.77
C ASN A 498 -19.50 4.13 -20.38
N LEU A 499 -18.61 4.85 -21.08
CA LEU A 499 -17.23 5.08 -20.59
C LEU A 499 -17.21 5.92 -19.33
N ASN A 500 -18.27 6.67 -18.99
CA ASN A 500 -18.35 7.33 -17.70
C ASN A 500 -18.33 6.32 -16.51
N LYS A 501 -18.58 5.04 -16.77
CA LYS A 501 -18.39 3.94 -15.79
C LYS A 501 -16.94 3.57 -15.59
N TYR A 502 -16.07 3.89 -16.55
CA TYR A 502 -14.63 3.68 -16.45
C TYR A 502 -14.00 5.01 -16.05
N SER A 503 -13.44 5.11 -14.84
CA SER A 503 -13.01 6.41 -14.32
C SER A 503 -12.08 7.13 -15.30
N TYR A 504 -12.50 8.33 -15.68
CA TYR A 504 -12.01 9.05 -16.86
C TYR A 504 -11.31 10.31 -16.34
N ALA A 505 -10.08 10.08 -15.87
CA ALA A 505 -9.42 10.82 -14.80
C ALA A 505 -9.08 12.30 -15.10
N TRP A 506 -9.27 12.76 -16.34
CA TRP A 506 -9.19 14.19 -16.69
C TRP A 506 -10.57 14.85 -16.76
N THR A 507 -11.60 14.32 -16.10
CA THR A 507 -12.94 14.93 -16.04
C THR A 507 -13.40 15.18 -14.62
N ARG A 508 -14.20 16.24 -14.47
CA ARG A 508 -14.96 16.51 -13.26
C ARG A 508 -16.41 16.76 -13.61
N SER A 509 -17.31 16.02 -12.95
CA SER A 509 -18.71 16.39 -12.89
C SER A 509 -18.84 17.58 -11.94
N ILE A 510 -19.03 18.79 -12.47
CA ILE A 510 -19.37 19.96 -11.65
C ILE A 510 -20.88 19.87 -11.33
N SER A 511 -21.24 18.96 -10.41
CA SER A 511 -22.64 18.69 -10.03
C SER A 511 -22.81 18.45 -8.53
N GLY A 512 -21.88 18.90 -7.69
CA GLY A 512 -21.90 18.73 -6.22
C GLY A 512 -21.73 17.28 -5.72
N ALA A 513 -21.86 16.28 -6.58
CA ALA A 513 -21.65 14.88 -6.23
C ALA A 513 -20.15 14.60 -6.01
N ARG A 514 -19.80 14.07 -4.84
CA ARG A 514 -18.49 13.52 -4.52
C ARG A 514 -18.19 12.32 -5.45
N THR A 515 -17.59 12.58 -6.61
CA THR A 515 -16.79 11.58 -7.33
C THR A 515 -15.35 11.77 -6.86
N PRO A 516 -14.72 10.80 -6.16
CA PRO A 516 -13.36 10.95 -5.67
C PRO A 516 -12.42 11.27 -6.85
N GLU A 517 -11.64 12.35 -6.71
CA GLU A 517 -10.73 12.81 -7.76
C GLU A 517 -9.56 11.83 -7.82
N ARG A 518 -9.44 11.05 -8.91
CA ARG A 518 -8.45 9.97 -8.97
C ARG A 518 -7.08 10.48 -9.39
N THR A 519 -6.15 10.43 -8.45
CA THR A 519 -4.72 10.42 -8.75
C THR A 519 -4.40 9.14 -9.54
N VAL A 520 -3.75 9.27 -10.69
CA VAL A 520 -3.30 8.10 -11.48
C VAL A 520 -1.79 8.23 -11.65
N VAL A 521 -1.05 7.32 -11.01
CA VAL A 521 0.41 7.24 -11.13
C VAL A 521 0.79 6.10 -12.07
N LYS A 522 1.73 6.35 -12.98
CA LYS A 522 2.36 5.34 -13.85
C LYS A 522 3.82 5.68 -14.04
N ASP A 523 4.69 4.69 -13.88
CA ASP A 523 6.14 4.81 -14.00
C ASP A 523 6.65 6.04 -13.21
N ASP A 524 6.22 6.12 -11.95
CA ASP A 524 6.45 7.18 -10.95
C ASP A 524 6.03 8.60 -11.38
N LYS A 525 5.13 8.70 -12.37
CA LYS A 525 4.60 9.97 -12.87
C LYS A 525 3.10 10.10 -12.64
N ILE A 526 2.71 11.20 -12.02
CA ILE A 526 1.33 11.60 -11.74
C ILE A 526 0.67 12.07 -13.04
N LEU A 527 -0.12 11.19 -13.64
CA LEU A 527 -0.84 11.41 -14.90
C LEU A 527 -2.17 12.14 -14.71
N SER A 528 -2.77 12.08 -13.53
CA SER A 528 -3.94 12.87 -13.12
C SER A 528 -3.96 13.08 -11.61
N GLY A 529 -4.79 14.00 -11.12
CA GLY A 529 -4.93 14.39 -9.71
C GLY A 529 -5.18 15.91 -9.60
N MET A 530 -5.50 16.43 -8.42
CA MET A 530 -5.58 17.88 -8.18
C MET A 530 -4.79 18.24 -6.93
N ASP A 531 -3.68 18.95 -7.12
CA ASP A 531 -2.92 19.51 -6.01
C ASP A 531 -3.68 20.77 -5.58
N TYR A 532 -4.30 20.73 -4.40
CA TYR A 532 -4.94 21.89 -3.77
C TYR A 532 -3.96 22.58 -2.83
N SER A 533 -2.79 22.93 -3.38
CA SER A 533 -2.03 24.11 -2.98
C SER A 533 -2.61 25.34 -3.69
#